data_AF-A0A8C4QC31-F1
#
_entry.id   AF-A0A8C4QC31-F1
#
_cell.length_a   1.000
_cell.length_b   1.000
_cell.length_c   1.000
_cell.angle_alpha   90.00
_cell.angle_beta   90.00
_cell.angle_gamma   90.00
#
_symmetry.space_group_name_H-M   'P 1'
#
loop_
_entity.id
_entity.type
_entity.pdbx_description
1 polymer ?
#
loop_
_entity_poly.entity_id
_entity_poly.type
_entity_poly.pdbx_seq_one_letter_code
_entity_poly.pdbx_strand_id
1 'polypeptide(L)'
;FRCSFMTRYGSTRLILIKCHMSKWMLLLRDTRTNCSTAQGGTTEDCSTAQGGTTEDCSTAQGGTTEDCSTAQGGTTEDCTTAQGGTTEDCSTAQGGTTEDCTTAQGGTTEDCSTAQGGTTEDCSTAQGGTTEDCSTAQGGTTEDCSTGGTTEDCPTAQGGTTEDCPTAQGGTTEDCPTAQGGTTEDWSCWRGGTTYEFVHLHTE
;
A
#
# COMPACT_ATOMS: atom_id res chain seq x y z
N PHE A 1 -35.26 44.77 0.46
CA PHE A 1 -34.50 43.51 0.59
C PHE A 1 -35.44 42.35 0.34
N ARG A 2 -35.42 41.78 -0.86
CA ARG A 2 -36.18 40.57 -1.19
C ARG A 2 -35.21 39.58 -1.81
N CYS A 3 -34.61 38.74 -0.96
CA CYS A 3 -33.97 37.52 -1.44
C CYS A 3 -35.08 36.54 -1.79
N SER A 4 -35.15 36.15 -3.06
CA SER A 4 -36.01 35.04 -3.48
C SER A 4 -35.15 33.79 -3.48
N PHE A 5 -35.56 32.79 -2.69
CA PHE A 5 -34.97 31.46 -2.70
C PHE A 5 -35.61 30.69 -3.85
N MET A 6 -34.80 30.18 -4.77
CA MET A 6 -35.27 29.24 -5.78
C MET A 6 -34.52 27.92 -5.54
N THR A 7 -35.19 26.97 -4.89
CA THR A 7 -34.77 25.57 -4.79
C THR A 7 -35.39 24.82 -5.96
N ARG A 8 -34.56 24.26 -6.84
CA ARG A 8 -35.01 23.34 -7.89
C ARG A 8 -34.93 21.91 -7.33
N TYR A 9 -35.99 21.12 -7.49
CA TYR A 9 -36.05 19.72 -7.06
C TYR A 9 -35.73 18.78 -8.26
N GLY A 10 -34.75 17.90 -8.06
CA GLY A 10 -34.15 16.92 -8.98
C GLY A 10 -32.76 16.47 -8.47
N SER A 11 -32.02 15.60 -9.17
CA SER A 11 -30.64 15.11 -8.82
C SER A 11 -29.54 16.19 -8.76
N THR A 12 -29.90 17.47 -8.73
CA THR A 12 -28.98 18.60 -8.72
C THR A 12 -29.57 19.73 -7.88
N ARG A 13 -28.88 20.12 -6.81
CA ARG A 13 -29.32 21.20 -5.92
C ARG A 13 -28.65 22.52 -6.30
N LEU A 14 -29.38 23.40 -6.98
CA LEU A 14 -28.92 24.75 -7.31
C LEU A 14 -29.53 25.78 -6.35
N ILE A 15 -28.72 26.48 -5.56
CA ILE A 15 -29.16 27.60 -4.70
C ILE A 15 -28.82 28.93 -5.41
N LEU A 16 -29.84 29.64 -5.90
CA LEU A 16 -29.67 30.98 -6.48
C LEU A 16 -30.15 32.06 -5.50
N ILE A 17 -29.22 32.85 -4.95
CA ILE A 17 -29.54 34.01 -4.10
C ILE A 17 -29.54 35.27 -4.97
N LYS A 18 -30.73 35.82 -5.24
CA LYS A 18 -30.86 37.07 -6.00
C LYS A 18 -30.76 38.28 -5.07
N CYS A 19 -29.61 38.96 -5.05
CA CYS A 19 -29.43 40.26 -4.40
C CYS A 19 -29.12 41.33 -5.46
N HIS A 20 -29.86 42.44 -5.46
CA HIS A 20 -29.80 43.44 -6.52
C HIS A 20 -28.57 44.35 -6.33
N MET A 21 -27.73 44.38 -7.38
CA MET A 21 -26.51 45.16 -7.62
C MET A 21 -25.20 44.51 -7.15
N SER A 22 -24.39 44.24 -8.18
CA SER A 22 -22.94 44.09 -8.20
C SER A 22 -22.36 42.73 -7.83
N LYS A 23 -21.81 42.12 -8.89
CA LYS A 23 -20.90 40.98 -8.90
C LYS A 23 -21.58 39.64 -8.60
N TRP A 24 -21.79 38.89 -9.68
CA TRP A 24 -22.08 37.47 -9.66
C TRP A 24 -20.95 36.73 -8.92
N MET A 25 -21.03 36.66 -7.59
CA MET A 25 -20.31 35.67 -6.82
C MET A 25 -21.14 34.40 -6.89
N LEU A 26 -21.03 33.75 -8.03
CA LEU A 26 -21.56 32.43 -8.31
C LEU A 26 -20.80 31.44 -7.42
N LEU A 27 -21.24 31.27 -6.17
CA LEU A 27 -20.94 30.07 -5.39
C LEU A 27 -21.82 28.94 -5.95
N LEU A 28 -21.54 28.46 -7.18
CA LEU A 28 -22.08 27.18 -7.63
C LEU A 28 -21.24 26.08 -6.98
N ARG A 29 -21.78 25.44 -5.95
CA ARG A 29 -21.49 24.02 -5.74
C ARG A 29 -22.55 23.28 -6.53
N ASP A 30 -22.21 22.89 -7.74
CA ASP A 30 -23.05 21.99 -8.55
C ASP A 30 -22.86 20.58 -7.99
N THR A 31 -23.45 20.31 -6.82
CA THR A 31 -23.45 18.97 -6.24
C THR A 31 -24.54 18.15 -6.91
N ARG A 32 -24.11 17.07 -7.57
CA ARG A 32 -25.01 16.05 -8.12
C ARG A 32 -25.27 14.99 -7.06
N THR A 33 -26.49 14.48 -7.00
CA THR A 33 -26.87 13.44 -6.05
C THR A 33 -27.59 12.32 -6.79
N ASN A 34 -27.24 11.07 -6.46
CA ASN A 34 -27.84 9.85 -7.00
C ASN A 34 -27.88 9.84 -8.54
N CYS A 35 -26.71 9.78 -9.16
CA CYS A 35 -26.56 9.65 -10.62
C CYS A 35 -25.96 8.30 -11.01
N SER A 36 -26.33 7.76 -12.19
CA SER A 36 -25.69 6.53 -12.67
C SER A 36 -24.21 6.75 -13.01
N THR A 37 -23.87 7.94 -13.51
CA THR A 37 -22.49 8.29 -13.86
C THR A 37 -22.26 9.77 -13.64
N ALA A 38 -21.15 10.11 -12.96
CA ALA A 38 -20.64 11.46 -12.81
C ALA A 38 -19.35 11.64 -13.63
N GLN A 39 -19.22 12.77 -14.32
CA GLN A 39 -18.00 13.16 -15.02
C GLN A 39 -17.51 14.50 -14.46
N GLY A 40 -16.52 14.45 -13.58
CA GLY A 40 -16.01 15.61 -12.85
C GLY A 40 -17.05 16.34 -11.99
N GLY A 41 -16.59 17.42 -11.33
CA GLY A 41 -17.39 18.18 -10.37
C GLY A 41 -17.47 17.53 -9.00
N THR A 42 -18.43 17.92 -8.18
CA THR A 42 -18.69 17.33 -6.86
C THR A 42 -19.96 16.49 -6.93
N THR A 43 -19.90 15.25 -6.47
CA THR A 43 -21.03 14.31 -6.46
C THR A 43 -21.16 13.69 -5.08
N GLU A 44 -22.37 13.61 -4.54
CA GLU A 44 -22.61 12.85 -3.30
C GLU A 44 -22.64 11.36 -3.67
N ASP A 45 -23.73 10.86 -4.27
CA ASP A 45 -23.82 9.45 -4.67
C ASP A 45 -23.80 9.23 -6.19
N CYS A 46 -23.03 8.25 -6.64
CA CYS A 46 -23.18 7.70 -8.00
C CYS A 46 -22.82 6.23 -8.16
N SER A 47 -23.23 5.59 -9.26
CA SER A 47 -22.72 4.23 -9.55
C SER A 47 -21.29 4.26 -10.08
N THR A 48 -20.95 5.26 -10.90
CA THR A 48 -19.60 5.41 -11.46
C THR A 48 -19.16 6.88 -11.48
N ALA A 49 -18.01 7.17 -10.89
CA ALA A 49 -17.36 8.47 -10.94
C ALA A 49 -16.17 8.46 -11.89
N GLN A 50 -16.07 9.47 -12.75
CA GLN A 50 -14.92 9.69 -13.63
C GLN A 50 -14.31 11.06 -13.33
N GLY A 51 -13.31 11.07 -12.45
CA GLY A 51 -12.69 12.28 -11.90
C GLY A 51 -13.64 13.14 -11.05
N GLY A 52 -13.12 14.25 -10.54
CA GLY A 52 -13.86 15.13 -9.62
C GLY A 52 -13.72 14.69 -8.16
N THR A 53 -14.65 15.13 -7.32
CA THR A 53 -14.78 14.74 -5.91
C THR A 53 -16.10 14.00 -5.74
N THR A 54 -16.05 12.79 -5.20
CA THR A 54 -17.23 11.96 -4.96
C THR A 54 -17.25 11.47 -3.52
N GLU A 55 -18.37 11.55 -2.84
CA GLU A 55 -18.48 10.95 -1.50
C GLU A 55 -18.63 9.43 -1.67
N ASP A 56 -19.69 8.98 -2.33
CA ASP A 56 -20.05 7.57 -2.46
C ASP A 56 -20.13 7.10 -3.93
N CYS A 57 -19.40 6.04 -4.28
CA CYS A 57 -19.68 5.33 -5.53
C CYS A 57 -19.38 3.83 -5.56
N SER A 58 -19.93 3.11 -6.54
CA SER A 58 -19.51 1.71 -6.75
C SER A 58 -18.15 1.62 -7.43
N THR A 59 -17.83 2.55 -8.33
CA THR A 59 -16.55 2.56 -9.06
C THR A 59 -16.06 3.98 -9.28
N ALA A 60 -14.84 4.27 -8.83
CA ALA A 60 -14.13 5.52 -9.08
C ALA A 60 -13.02 5.33 -10.12
N GLN A 61 -12.93 6.25 -11.08
CA GLN A 61 -11.87 6.31 -12.08
C GLN A 61 -11.16 7.66 -11.98
N GLY A 62 -10.11 7.72 -11.16
CA GLY A 62 -9.41 8.96 -10.81
C GLY A 62 -10.27 9.95 -10.00
N GLY A 63 -9.68 11.09 -9.66
CA GLY A 63 -10.31 12.08 -8.78
C GLY A 63 -10.06 11.79 -7.30
N THR A 64 -10.90 12.36 -6.44
CA THR A 64 -10.92 12.11 -4.99
C THR A 64 -12.24 11.45 -4.65
N THR A 65 -12.20 10.32 -3.96
CA THR A 65 -13.40 9.59 -3.53
C THR A 65 -13.30 9.27 -2.04
N GLU A 66 -14.37 9.46 -1.26
CA GLU A 66 -14.38 8.99 0.13
C GLU A 66 -14.57 7.46 0.11
N ASP A 67 -15.73 6.99 -0.32
CA ASP A 67 -16.10 5.57 -0.29
C ASP A 67 -16.31 4.99 -1.70
N CYS A 68 -15.65 3.86 -2.01
CA CYS A 68 -16.06 3.06 -3.15
C CYS A 68 -15.82 1.55 -3.06
N SER A 69 -16.51 0.77 -3.89
CA SER A 69 -16.17 -0.66 -4.00
C SER A 69 -14.88 -0.89 -4.80
N THR A 70 -14.60 -0.06 -5.80
CA THR A 70 -13.41 -0.19 -6.65
C THR A 70 -12.87 1.17 -7.08
N ALA A 71 -11.60 1.42 -6.76
CA ALA A 71 -10.86 2.61 -7.18
C ALA A 71 -9.85 2.26 -8.29
N GLN A 72 -9.81 3.07 -9.34
CA GLN A 72 -8.83 2.97 -10.42
C GLN A 72 -8.07 4.29 -10.54
N GLY A 73 -6.95 4.40 -9.82
CA GLY A 73 -6.19 5.63 -9.66
C GLY A 73 -6.94 6.74 -8.89
N GLY A 74 -6.29 7.89 -8.73
CA GLY A 74 -6.82 8.98 -7.91
C GLY A 74 -6.45 8.84 -6.44
N THR A 75 -7.20 9.51 -5.57
CA THR A 75 -7.11 9.44 -4.11
C THR A 75 -8.42 8.87 -3.59
N THR A 76 -8.37 7.83 -2.76
CA THR A 76 -9.55 7.21 -2.16
C THR A 76 -9.35 7.07 -0.65
N GLU A 77 -10.34 7.36 0.17
CA GLU A 77 -10.25 7.06 1.61
C GLU A 77 -10.46 5.55 1.78
N ASP A 78 -11.67 5.05 1.53
CA ASP A 78 -12.01 3.64 1.72
C ASP A 78 -12.39 2.95 0.40
N CYS A 79 -11.81 1.77 0.16
CA CYS A 79 -12.36 0.88 -0.85
C CYS A 79 -12.19 -0.62 -0.62
N THR A 80 -12.96 -1.44 -1.33
CA THR A 80 -12.69 -2.89 -1.32
C THR A 80 -11.47 -3.23 -2.16
N THR A 81 -11.26 -2.55 -3.29
CA THR A 81 -10.15 -2.84 -4.22
C THR A 81 -9.60 -1.55 -4.83
N ALA A 82 -8.30 -1.31 -4.65
CA ALA A 82 -7.57 -0.22 -5.26
C ALA A 82 -6.65 -0.73 -6.38
N GLN A 83 -6.67 -0.05 -7.52
CA GLN A 83 -5.78 -0.31 -8.67
C GLN A 83 -4.98 0.96 -8.98
N GLY A 84 -3.81 1.09 -8.37
CA GLY A 84 -2.99 2.30 -8.39
C GLY A 84 -3.64 3.49 -7.70
N GLY A 85 -2.95 4.64 -7.71
CA GLY A 85 -3.39 5.84 -6.98
C GLY A 85 -2.90 5.84 -5.54
N THR A 86 -3.55 6.64 -4.70
CA THR A 86 -3.35 6.73 -3.25
C THR A 86 -4.63 6.26 -2.57
N THR A 87 -4.51 5.39 -1.57
CA THR A 87 -5.65 4.86 -0.82
C THR A 87 -5.32 4.81 0.66
N GLU A 88 -6.22 5.25 1.53
CA GLU A 88 -6.03 5.08 2.98
C GLU A 88 -6.29 3.61 3.32
N ASP A 89 -7.55 3.15 3.20
CA ASP A 89 -7.92 1.78 3.58
C ASP A 89 -8.42 0.95 2.38
N CYS A 90 -7.91 -0.26 2.22
CA CYS A 90 -8.56 -1.23 1.36
C CYS A 90 -8.43 -2.70 1.73
N SER A 91 -9.30 -3.56 1.19
CA SER A 91 -9.07 -5.01 1.32
C SER A 91 -7.95 -5.51 0.40
N THR A 92 -7.80 -4.93 -0.79
CA THR A 92 -6.78 -5.35 -1.76
C THR A 92 -6.25 -4.16 -2.55
N ALA A 93 -4.93 -3.97 -2.52
CA ALA A 93 -4.21 -2.98 -3.30
C ALA A 93 -3.40 -3.65 -4.43
N GLN A 94 -3.48 -3.08 -5.63
CA GLN A 94 -2.68 -3.48 -6.79
C GLN A 94 -1.87 -2.29 -7.31
N GLY A 95 -0.64 -2.14 -6.83
CA GLY A 95 0.20 -0.97 -7.06
C GLY A 95 -0.35 0.32 -6.44
N GLY A 96 0.37 1.43 -6.64
CA GLY A 96 0.04 2.70 -6.01
C GLY A 96 0.66 2.84 -4.62
N THR A 97 0.07 3.71 -3.81
CA THR A 97 0.41 3.94 -2.40
C THR A 97 -0.81 3.64 -1.55
N THR A 98 -0.65 2.82 -0.52
CA THR A 98 -1.74 2.43 0.38
C THR A 98 -1.27 2.55 1.83
N GLU A 99 -2.09 3.11 2.72
CA GLU A 99 -1.78 3.09 4.16
C GLU A 99 -2.07 1.67 4.67
N ASP A 100 -3.33 1.26 4.73
CA ASP A 100 -3.72 -0.05 5.26
C ASP A 100 -4.36 -0.96 4.21
N CYS A 101 -3.89 -2.21 4.14
CA CYS A 101 -4.66 -3.23 3.44
C CYS A 101 -4.54 -4.67 3.96
N THR A 102 -5.48 -5.52 3.57
CA THR A 102 -5.30 -6.96 3.84
C THR A 102 -4.25 -7.58 2.89
N THR A 103 -4.22 -7.17 1.63
CA THR A 103 -3.30 -7.74 0.63
C THR A 103 -2.78 -6.66 -0.32
N ALA A 104 -1.47 -6.53 -0.38
CA ALA A 104 -0.77 -5.65 -1.31
C ALA A 104 -0.08 -6.45 -2.42
N GLN A 105 -0.24 -6.01 -3.68
CA GLN A 105 0.43 -6.56 -4.85
C GLN A 105 1.23 -5.46 -5.55
N GLY A 106 2.51 -5.33 -5.19
CA GLY A 106 3.36 -4.22 -5.63
C GLY A 106 2.92 -2.86 -5.10
N GLY A 107 3.64 -1.81 -5.49
CA GLY A 107 3.40 -0.46 -4.97
C GLY A 107 4.14 -0.20 -3.65
N THR A 108 3.65 0.77 -2.91
CA THR A 108 4.12 1.13 -1.56
C THR A 108 2.96 0.95 -0.59
N THR A 109 3.19 0.25 0.51
CA THR A 109 2.17 0.00 1.53
C THR A 109 2.75 0.24 2.91
N GLU A 110 2.04 0.93 3.80
CA GLU A 110 2.47 1.04 5.21
C GLU A 110 2.18 -0.31 5.89
N ASP A 111 0.91 -0.67 6.08
CA ASP A 111 0.53 -1.89 6.78
C ASP A 111 -0.21 -2.89 5.88
N CYS A 112 0.20 -4.16 5.91
CA CYS A 112 -0.66 -5.22 5.40
C CYS A 112 -0.54 -6.59 6.05
N SER A 113 -1.57 -7.44 5.87
CA SER A 113 -1.42 -8.85 6.27
C SER A 113 -0.51 -9.63 5.31
N THR A 114 -0.52 -9.31 4.01
CA THR A 114 0.28 -10.01 3.01
C THR A 114 0.76 -9.08 1.92
N ALA A 115 2.07 -9.01 1.71
CA ALA A 115 2.73 -8.27 0.65
C ALA A 115 3.30 -9.21 -0.43
N GLN A 116 3.05 -8.89 -1.70
CA GLN A 116 3.61 -9.58 -2.86
C GLN A 116 4.37 -8.60 -3.75
N GLY A 117 5.68 -8.47 -3.52
CA GLY A 117 6.52 -7.45 -4.15
C GLY A 117 6.17 -6.02 -3.73
N GLY A 118 6.89 -5.04 -4.29
CA GLY A 118 6.75 -3.63 -3.89
C GLY A 118 7.61 -3.29 -2.67
N THR A 119 7.22 -2.21 -1.98
CA THR A 119 7.82 -1.75 -0.73
C THR A 119 6.75 -1.77 0.34
N THR A 120 7.03 -2.37 1.48
CA THR A 120 6.09 -2.46 2.61
C THR A 120 6.80 -2.09 3.90
N GLU A 121 6.18 -1.30 4.77
CA GLU A 121 6.71 -1.06 6.11
C GLU A 121 6.45 -2.32 6.94
N ASP A 122 5.19 -2.61 7.29
CA ASP A 122 4.84 -3.74 8.14
C ASP A 122 3.99 -4.79 7.42
N CYS A 123 4.37 -6.07 7.55
CA CYS A 123 3.44 -7.14 7.21
C CYS A 123 3.56 -8.45 7.98
N SER A 124 2.51 -9.26 7.98
CA SER A 124 2.62 -10.63 8.52
C SER A 124 3.39 -11.55 7.57
N THR A 125 3.27 -11.37 6.25
CA THR A 125 3.94 -12.23 5.27
C THR A 125 4.36 -11.44 4.04
N ALA A 126 5.64 -11.49 3.69
CA ALA A 126 6.23 -10.90 2.51
C ALA A 126 6.66 -11.96 1.48
N GLN A 127 6.38 -11.72 0.21
CA GLN A 127 6.83 -12.54 -0.92
C GLN A 127 7.52 -11.65 -1.97
N GLY A 128 8.84 -11.53 -1.89
CA GLY A 128 9.62 -10.62 -2.72
C GLY A 128 9.40 -9.14 -2.37
N GLY A 129 10.11 -8.25 -3.05
CA GLY A 129 10.06 -6.81 -2.77
C GLY A 129 11.04 -6.39 -1.68
N THR A 130 10.74 -5.25 -1.06
CA THR A 130 11.45 -4.70 0.10
C THR A 130 10.46 -4.56 1.23
N THR A 131 10.80 -5.05 2.42
CA THR A 131 9.94 -4.98 3.60
C THR A 131 10.75 -4.48 4.80
N GLU A 132 10.24 -3.58 5.61
CA GLU A 132 10.91 -3.21 6.86
C GLU A 132 10.69 -4.36 7.86
N ASP A 133 9.45 -4.58 8.32
CA ASP A 133 9.13 -5.60 9.31
C ASP A 133 8.21 -6.70 8.77
N CYS A 134 8.58 -7.97 8.98
CA CYS A 134 7.61 -9.05 8.84
C CYS A 134 7.80 -10.31 9.70
N SER A 135 6.71 -11.05 9.87
CA SER A 135 6.78 -12.36 10.55
C SER A 135 7.36 -13.46 9.65
N THR A 136 7.16 -13.39 8.34
CA THR A 136 7.66 -14.41 7.40
C THR A 136 7.97 -13.80 6.05
N ALA A 137 9.18 -14.02 5.54
CA ALA A 137 9.59 -13.57 4.21
C ALA A 137 9.97 -14.74 3.30
N GLN A 138 9.63 -14.61 2.01
CA GLN A 138 10.04 -15.51 0.94
C GLN A 138 10.63 -14.73 -0.23
N GLY A 139 11.96 -14.58 -0.22
CA GLY A 139 12.70 -13.77 -1.19
C GLY A 139 12.45 -12.27 -1.01
N GLY A 140 13.18 -11.44 -1.77
CA GLY A 140 13.21 -10.00 -1.52
C GLY A 140 14.09 -9.63 -0.33
N THR A 141 14.21 -8.33 -0.09
CA THR A 141 14.98 -7.74 1.01
C THR A 141 14.04 -7.44 2.17
N THR A 142 14.45 -7.84 3.38
CA THR A 142 13.71 -7.51 4.60
C THR A 142 14.70 -6.94 5.63
N GLU A 143 14.34 -5.90 6.36
CA GLU A 143 15.17 -5.43 7.47
C GLU A 143 14.93 -6.38 8.66
N ASP A 144 13.77 -6.35 9.29
CA ASP A 144 13.45 -7.21 10.43
C ASP A 144 12.49 -8.35 10.04
N CYS A 145 12.97 -9.60 10.04
CA CYS A 145 12.12 -10.77 9.80
C CYS A 145 12.20 -11.79 10.95
N SER A 146 11.07 -12.40 11.33
CA SER A 146 11.12 -13.54 12.25
C SER A 146 11.51 -14.86 11.56
N THR A 147 11.33 -15.01 10.24
CA THR A 147 11.57 -16.28 9.51
C THR A 147 11.70 -16.05 7.99
N GLY A 148 12.86 -16.38 7.41
CA GLY A 148 13.09 -16.41 5.96
C GLY A 148 13.47 -15.05 5.35
N GLY A 149 13.69 -15.00 4.02
CA GLY A 149 14.03 -13.75 3.29
C GLY A 149 15.53 -13.50 3.06
N THR A 150 15.88 -12.39 2.40
CA THR A 150 17.23 -11.83 2.50
C THR A 150 17.24 -10.73 3.56
N THR A 151 17.84 -10.95 4.72
CA THR A 151 17.61 -10.12 5.93
C THR A 151 18.86 -9.38 6.38
N GLU A 152 18.76 -8.09 6.73
CA GLU A 152 19.80 -7.32 7.42
C GLU A 152 19.34 -7.08 8.87
N ASP A 153 20.01 -7.66 9.86
CA ASP A 153 19.62 -7.69 11.28
C ASP A 153 18.36 -8.53 11.59
N CYS A 154 18.55 -9.71 12.19
CA CYS A 154 17.43 -10.59 12.52
C CYS A 154 17.69 -11.36 13.81
N PRO A 155 16.74 -11.45 14.77
CA PRO A 155 16.96 -12.22 16.00
C PRO A 155 17.02 -13.74 15.74
N THR A 156 16.30 -14.27 14.74
CA THR A 156 16.35 -15.68 14.34
C THR A 156 15.96 -15.90 12.88
N ALA A 157 16.87 -16.41 12.05
CA ALA A 157 16.60 -16.70 10.63
C ALA A 157 16.38 -18.21 10.39
N GLN A 158 15.47 -18.56 9.46
CA GLN A 158 15.25 -19.95 9.03
C GLN A 158 15.21 -20.04 7.49
N GLY A 159 16.36 -20.32 6.87
CA GLY A 159 16.54 -20.26 5.41
C GLY A 159 16.71 -18.83 4.87
N GLY A 160 17.14 -18.69 3.62
CA GLY A 160 17.41 -17.36 3.00
C GLY A 160 18.87 -16.94 3.04
N THR A 161 19.16 -15.66 2.77
CA THR A 161 20.50 -15.04 2.98
C THR A 161 20.38 -14.03 4.11
N THR A 162 21.24 -14.03 5.13
CA THR A 162 21.09 -13.11 6.26
C THR A 162 22.43 -12.51 6.68
N GLU A 163 22.46 -11.22 6.99
CA GLU A 163 23.59 -10.51 7.60
C GLU A 163 23.19 -10.13 9.05
N ASP A 164 24.14 -10.18 10.00
CA ASP A 164 23.96 -9.80 11.42
C ASP A 164 22.81 -10.51 12.19
N CYS A 165 22.76 -11.84 12.11
CA CYS A 165 21.74 -12.62 12.82
C CYS A 165 22.29 -13.45 14.00
N PRO A 166 21.84 -13.29 15.25
CA PRO A 166 22.34 -14.07 16.40
C PRO A 166 22.10 -15.58 16.29
N THR A 167 21.08 -16.03 15.56
CA THR A 167 20.75 -17.47 15.44
C THR A 167 20.13 -17.79 14.09
N ALA A 168 20.72 -18.71 13.32
CA ALA A 168 20.19 -19.12 12.02
C ALA A 168 20.05 -20.64 11.87
N GLN A 169 19.00 -21.08 11.18
CA GLN A 169 18.72 -22.49 10.86
C GLN A 169 18.52 -22.70 9.35
N GLY A 170 19.56 -23.14 8.63
CA GLY A 170 19.55 -23.27 7.16
C GLY A 170 19.76 -21.92 6.43
N GLY A 171 20.10 -21.95 5.14
CA GLY A 171 20.36 -20.74 4.34
C GLY A 171 21.85 -20.36 4.24
N THR A 172 22.12 -19.12 3.86
CA THR A 172 23.44 -18.51 3.78
C THR A 172 23.52 -17.36 4.78
N THR A 173 24.54 -17.29 5.62
CA THR A 173 24.63 -16.25 6.66
C THR A 173 26.02 -15.62 6.76
N GLU A 174 26.07 -14.31 6.99
CA GLU A 174 27.24 -13.53 7.38
C GLU A 174 27.06 -13.08 8.86
N ASP A 175 28.15 -13.05 9.63
CA ASP A 175 28.17 -12.62 11.05
C ASP A 175 27.12 -13.26 11.99
N CYS A 176 26.92 -14.58 11.88
CA CYS A 176 25.99 -15.34 12.71
C CYS A 176 26.68 -16.13 13.84
N PRO A 177 26.52 -15.74 15.13
CA PRO A 177 27.17 -16.44 16.24
C PRO A 177 26.60 -17.82 16.58
N THR A 178 25.47 -18.24 16.00
CA THR A 178 24.94 -19.60 16.16
C THR A 178 24.20 -20.05 14.91
N ALA A 179 24.88 -20.80 14.04
CA ALA A 179 24.30 -21.33 12.80
C ALA A 179 24.14 -22.86 12.85
N GLN A 180 22.95 -23.37 12.51
CA GLN A 180 22.63 -24.79 12.45
C GLN A 180 22.10 -25.20 11.07
N GLY A 181 22.94 -25.84 10.26
CA GLY A 181 22.66 -26.17 8.86
C GLY A 181 22.74 -24.93 7.94
N GLY A 182 23.12 -25.11 6.67
CA GLY A 182 23.39 -23.99 5.75
C GLY A 182 24.88 -23.69 5.53
N THR A 183 25.17 -22.55 4.90
CA THR A 183 26.52 -22.03 4.57
C THR A 183 26.80 -20.74 5.35
N THR A 184 27.96 -20.59 5.98
CA THR A 184 28.37 -19.37 6.72
C THR A 184 29.73 -18.90 6.26
N GLU A 185 29.98 -17.58 6.26
CA GLU A 185 31.30 -16.99 5.97
C GLU A 185 32.16 -16.84 7.25
N ASP A 186 31.58 -16.75 8.45
CA ASP A 186 32.31 -16.76 9.73
C ASP A 186 32.53 -18.18 10.26
N TRP A 187 33.80 -18.52 10.49
CA TRP A 187 34.29 -19.84 10.91
C TRP A 187 34.01 -20.17 12.38
N SER A 188 33.69 -19.17 13.21
CA SER A 188 33.65 -19.26 14.67
C SER A 188 32.46 -20.05 15.24
N CYS A 189 31.37 -20.20 14.50
CA CYS A 189 30.04 -20.39 15.10
C CYS A 189 29.17 -21.52 14.55
N TRP A 190 29.77 -22.48 13.85
CA TRP A 190 29.00 -23.47 13.10
C TRP A 190 28.90 -24.86 13.75
N ARG A 191 27.69 -25.43 13.85
CA ARG A 191 27.45 -26.85 14.17
C ARG A 191 26.60 -27.55 13.07
N GLY A 192 27.26 -28.08 12.03
CA GLY A 192 26.75 -29.25 11.28
C GLY A 192 26.11 -29.04 9.89
N GLY A 193 26.79 -28.37 8.95
CA GLY A 193 26.40 -28.24 7.52
C GLY A 193 27.50 -28.66 6.52
N THR A 194 27.58 -28.00 5.35
CA THR A 194 28.72 -28.10 4.39
C THR A 194 29.50 -26.79 4.29
N THR A 195 30.83 -26.82 4.47
CA THR A 195 31.75 -25.67 4.25
C THR A 195 32.16 -25.59 2.78
N TYR A 196 32.07 -24.41 2.16
CA TYR A 196 32.81 -24.13 0.93
C TYR A 196 34.17 -23.52 1.31
N GLU A 197 35.24 -24.21 0.92
CA GLU A 197 36.59 -23.70 1.04
C GLU A 197 36.85 -22.77 -0.16
N PHE A 198 36.71 -21.45 0.01
CA PHE A 198 37.32 -20.53 -0.96
C PHE A 198 38.81 -20.48 -0.62
N VAL A 199 39.58 -21.39 -1.22
CA VAL A 199 41.04 -21.33 -1.18
C VAL A 199 41.45 -20.01 -1.82
N HIS A 200 41.71 -18.99 -1.01
CA HIS A 200 42.50 -17.85 -1.44
C HIS A 200 43.91 -18.39 -1.71
N LEU A 201 44.15 -18.77 -2.96
CA LEU A 201 45.50 -18.95 -3.49
C LEU A 201 46.19 -17.58 -3.44
N HIS A 202 46.81 -17.27 -2.30
CA HIS A 202 47.93 -16.35 -2.31
C HIS A 202 49.10 -17.06 -2.99
N THR A 203 49.26 -16.84 -4.29
CA THR A 203 50.57 -16.94 -4.92
C THR A 203 51.44 -15.81 -4.40
N GLU A 204 52.58 -16.16 -3.81
CA GLU A 204 53.67 -15.24 -3.42
C GLU A 204 54.12 -14.33 -4.57
#